data_AF-A5VKU3-F1
#
_entry.id   AF-A5VKU3-F1
#
_cell.length_a   1.000
_cell.length_b   1.000
_cell.length_c   1.000
_cell.angle_alpha   90.00
_cell.angle_beta   90.00
_cell.angle_gamma   90.00
#
_symmetry.space_group_name_H-M   'P 1'
#
loop_
_entity.id
_entity.type
_entity.pdbx_description
1 polymer ?
#
loop_
_entity_poly.entity_id
_entity_poly.type
_entity_poly.pdbx_seq_one_letter_code
_entity_poly.pdbx_strand_id
1 'polypeptide(L)' 'MRVNITLECTSCHERTYLTSKNRRHNPDRLELNKYCPREQKVTLHRETK' A
#
# COMPACT_ATOMS: atom_id res chain seq x y z
N MET A 1 -17.71 -6.48 -4.28
CA MET A 1 -16.87 -5.95 -5.38
C MET A 1 -15.49 -5.65 -4.81
N ARG A 2 -14.43 -6.26 -5.35
CA ARG A 2 -13.04 -5.95 -4.95
C ARG A 2 -12.53 -4.81 -5.83
N VAL A 3 -11.77 -3.89 -5.25
CA VAL A 3 -11.21 -2.74 -5.94
C VAL A 3 -9.69 -2.82 -5.85
N ASN A 4 -9.03 -2.56 -6.97
CA ASN A 4 -7.57 -2.49 -7.02
C ASN A 4 -7.12 -1.19 -6.37
N ILE A 5 -6.15 -1.31 -5.47
CA ILE A 5 -5.55 -0.24 -4.70
C ILE A 5 -4.04 -0.28 -4.89
N THR A 6 -3.42 0.89 -4.89
CA THR A 6 -1.97 1.03 -4.91
C THR A 6 -1.48 1.33 -3.50
N LEU A 7 -0.39 0.67 -3.08
CA LEU A 7 0.30 0.99 -1.85
C LEU A 7 1.55 1.81 -2.17
N GLU A 8 1.61 3.00 -1.59
CA GLU A 8 2.70 3.95 -1.69
C GLU A 8 3.59 3.86 -0.45
N CYS A 9 4.89 3.74 -0.68
CA CYS A 9 5.90 3.77 0.38
C CYS A 9 5.98 5.17 1.02
N THR A 10 5.94 5.27 2.35
CA THR A 10 5.95 6.59 3.04
C THR A 10 7.27 7.34 2.93
N SER A 11 8.36 6.67 2.56
CA SER A 11 9.71 7.25 2.52
C SER A 11 10.15 7.63 1.11
N CYS A 12 9.95 6.73 0.13
CA CYS A 12 10.34 7.00 -1.26
C CYS A 12 9.19 7.50 -2.14
N HIS A 13 7.95 7.53 -1.64
CA HIS A 13 6.74 7.90 -2.38
C HIS A 13 6.49 7.06 -3.65
N GLU A 14 7.12 5.89 -3.74
CA GLU A 14 6.89 4.99 -4.86
C GLU A 14 5.65 4.13 -4.64
N ARG A 15 4.89 3.97 -5.71
CA ARG A 15 3.74 3.07 -5.80
C ARG A 15 4.22 1.71 -6.28
N THR A 16 4.84 0.96 -5.38
CA THR A 16 5.49 -0.30 -5.73
C THR A 16 4.51 -1.48 -5.77
N TYR A 17 3.44 -1.44 -4.98
CA TYR A 17 2.55 -2.59 -4.81
C TYR A 17 1.12 -2.29 -5.28
N LEU A 18 0.59 -3.18 -6.12
CA LEU A 18 -0.82 -3.24 -6.47
C LEU A 18 -1.47 -4.38 -5.67
N THR A 19 -2.50 -4.07 -4.91
CA THR A 19 -3.29 -5.08 -4.19
C THR A 19 -4.77 -4.88 -4.48
N SER A 20 -5.62 -5.83 -4.10
CA SER A 20 -7.07 -5.66 -4.19
C SER A 20 -7.68 -5.70 -2.80
N LYS A 21 -8.54 -4.75 -2.48
CA LYS A 21 -9.30 -4.74 -1.23
C LYS A 21 -10.80 -4.77 -1.46
N ASN A 22 -11.52 -5.31 -0.48
CA ASN A 22 -12.97 -5.22 -0.43
C ASN A 22 -13.36 -3.99 0.40
N ARG A 23 -13.73 -2.90 -0.28
CA ARG A 23 -14.14 -1.63 0.36
C ARG A 23 -15.33 -1.78 1.32
N ARG A 24 -16.15 -2.83 1.17
CA ARG A 24 -17.30 -3.08 2.05
C ARG A 24 -16.89 -3.56 3.45
N HIS A 25 -15.82 -4.36 3.53
CA HIS A 25 -15.39 -4.96 4.81
C HIS A 25 -14.29 -4.12 5.46
N ASN A 26 -13.41 -3.52 4.66
CA ASN A 26 -12.29 -2.72 5.14
C ASN A 26 -12.40 -1.30 4.53
N PRO A 27 -13.18 -0.40 5.16
CA PRO A 27 -13.31 0.98 4.70
C PRO A 27 -12.05 1.80 4.97
N ASP A 28 -11.27 1.42 5.97
CA ASP A 28 -10.08 2.14 6.42
C ASP A 28 -8.94 2.12 5.38
N ARG A 29 -8.05 3.10 5.51
CA ARG A 29 -6.79 3.14 4.74
C ARG A 29 -5.87 2.04 5.25
N LEU A 30 -5.48 1.14 4.36
CA LEU A 30 -4.57 0.06 4.69
C LEU A 30 -3.14 0.61 4.84
N GLU A 31 -2.55 0.31 5.98
CA GLU A 31 -1.15 0.56 6.27
C GLU A 31 -0.46 -0.80 6.45
N LEU A 32 0.48 -1.12 5.57
CA LEU A 32 1.21 -2.39 5.59
C LEU A 32 2.71 -2.15 5.59
N ASN A 33 3.41 -2.86 6.47
CA ASN A 33 4.87 -2.94 6.40
C ASN A 33 5.26 -3.85 5.24
N LYS A 34 5.88 -3.26 4.22
CA LYS A 34 6.35 -3.93 3.00
C LYS A 34 7.78 -3.52 2.71
N TYR A 35 8.50 -4.38 2.00
CA TYR A 35 9.88 -4.11 1.64
C TYR A 35 9.95 -3.03 0.56
N CYS A 36 10.72 -1.97 0.79
CA CYS A 36 10.99 -0.97 -0.24
C CYS A 36 12.31 -1.34 -0.95
N PRO A 37 12.29 -1.63 -2.28
CA PRO A 37 13.51 -2.00 -3.00
C PRO A 37 14.52 -0.85 -3.13
N ARG A 38 14.06 0.42 -3.13
CA ARG A 38 14.96 1.59 -3.17
C ARG A 38 15.77 1.76 -1.90
N GLU A 39 15.13 1.61 -0.74
CA GLU A 39 15.79 1.81 0.55
C GLU A 39 16.35 0.52 1.15
N GLN A 40 16.09 -0.63 0.51
CA GLN A 40 16.49 -1.97 0.95
C GLN A 40 16.08 -2.28 2.39
N LYS A 41 14.96 -1.71 2.84
CA LYS A 41 14.44 -1.87 4.20
C LYS A 41 12.92 -2.03 4.18
N VAL A 42 12.38 -2.61 5.24
CA VAL A 42 10.94 -2.70 5.43
C VAL A 42 10.43 -1.35 5.90
N THR A 43 9.49 -0.78 5.15
CA THR A 43 8.88 0.52 5.43
C THR A 43 7.37 0.42 5.42
N LEU A 44 6.74 1.40 6.06
CA LEU A 44 5.30 1.55 6.04
C LEU A 44 4.86 1.95 4.63
N HIS A 45 3.94 1.17 4.06
CA HIS A 45 3.26 1.51 2.82
C HIS A 45 1.80 1.81 3.12
N ARG A 46 1.32 2.94 2.59
CA ARG A 46 -0.05 3.44 2.77
C ARG A 46 -0.81 3.32 1.48
N GLU A 47 -2.12 3.10 1.58
CA GLU A 47 -2.97 3.17 0.40
C GLU A 47 -3.05 4.57 -0.18
N THR A 48 -2.77 4.63 -1.48
CA THR A 48 -3.04 5.80 -2.31
C THR A 48 -4.34 5.56 -3.08
N LYS A 49 -5.10 6.65 -3.25
CA LYS A 49 -6.44 6.66 -3.86
C LYS A 49 -6.47 5.98 -5.23
#